data_AF-A0A2N1HN74-F1
#
_entry.id   AF-A0A2N1HN74-F1
#
_cell.length_a   1.000
_cell.length_b   1.000
_cell.length_c   1.000
_cell.angle_alpha   90.00
_cell.angle_beta   90.00
_cell.angle_gamma   90.00
#
_symmetry.space_group_name_H-M   'P 1'
#
loop_
_entity.id
_entity.type
_entity.pdbx_description
1 polymer ?
#
loop_
_entity_poly.entity_id
_entity_poly.type
_entity_poly.pdbx_seq_one_letter_code
_entity_poly.pdbx_strand_id
1 'polypeptide(L)'
;MKDSGREGTGILAGFIAGYICYFISKVIEKHLPEGIDVIVGALILAPCAYIIAHASGPVVGSIMAIIGSAITGATSASPYVMGFLLGGLIKMICTSPLSSMALTAILGLTGLPMGIAAIACVGGSFTNGILMKRLKLGDRNKVIAIMLEPLTQADIVTRNAFKIYSCNFFGGALSGLVAVYFNIINDAPGTAAPIPGLLAPFAFNEASTVLMAVLAASICGIAAGYVGSSIHLKLDEKRANKLSGVTPVTT
;
A
#
# COMPACT_ATOMS: atom_id res chain seq x y z
N MET A 1 -24.33 -8.47 -11.15
CA MET A 1 -24.65 -9.87 -11.48
C MET A 1 -24.35 -10.70 -10.23
N LYS A 2 -25.31 -11.51 -9.77
CA LYS A 2 -25.17 -12.42 -8.61
C LYS A 2 -23.93 -13.30 -8.79
N ASP A 3 -23.07 -13.37 -7.78
CA ASP A 3 -22.23 -14.55 -7.57
C ASP A 3 -22.26 -14.95 -6.09
N SER A 4 -23.39 -15.53 -5.71
CA SER A 4 -23.56 -16.27 -4.47
C SER A 4 -22.89 -17.64 -4.63
N GLY A 5 -21.71 -17.83 -4.03
CA GLY A 5 -21.19 -19.18 -3.77
C GLY A 5 -19.69 -19.34 -3.52
N ARG A 6 -18.82 -18.49 -4.07
CA ARG A 6 -17.36 -18.58 -3.87
C ARG A 6 -16.70 -17.20 -3.97
N GLU A 7 -17.12 -16.26 -3.14
CA GLU A 7 -16.28 -15.08 -2.91
C GLU A 7 -15.03 -15.57 -2.18
N GLY A 8 -13.90 -15.66 -2.90
CA GLY A 8 -12.61 -15.73 -2.23
C GLY A 8 -12.59 -14.57 -1.25
N THR A 9 -12.38 -14.85 0.03
CA THR A 9 -12.56 -13.90 1.15
C THR A 9 -11.65 -12.67 1.06
N GLY A 10 -10.85 -12.55 0.00
CA GLY A 10 -9.89 -11.49 -0.24
C GLY A 10 -8.59 -11.77 0.51
N ILE A 11 -7.51 -11.21 -0.01
CA ILE A 11 -6.17 -11.31 0.61
C ILE A 11 -6.21 -10.77 2.05
N LEU A 12 -7.02 -9.73 2.31
CA LEU A 12 -7.12 -9.12 3.63
C LEU A 12 -7.84 -10.02 4.65
N ALA A 13 -8.94 -10.71 4.29
CA ALA A 13 -9.55 -11.66 5.23
C ALA A 13 -8.65 -12.89 5.44
N GLY A 14 -7.93 -13.32 4.40
CA GLY A 14 -6.88 -14.33 4.54
C GLY A 14 -5.77 -13.90 5.50
N PHE A 15 -5.36 -12.63 5.45
CA PHE A 15 -4.40 -12.05 6.40
C PHE A 15 -4.93 -12.04 7.84
N ILE A 16 -6.19 -11.65 8.05
CA ILE A 16 -6.84 -11.70 9.38
C ILE A 16 -6.92 -13.13 9.89
N ALA A 17 -7.36 -14.06 9.04
CA ALA A 17 -7.43 -15.47 9.37
C ALA A 17 -6.06 -16.03 9.75
N GLY A 18 -5.03 -15.78 8.95
CA GLY A 18 -3.65 -16.17 9.25
C GLY A 18 -3.14 -15.60 10.56
N TYR A 19 -3.41 -14.32 10.84
CA TYR A 19 -2.99 -13.67 12.09
C TYR A 19 -3.66 -14.27 13.32
N ILE A 20 -4.96 -14.57 13.27
CA ILE A 20 -5.68 -15.20 14.38
C ILE A 20 -5.26 -16.68 14.52
N CYS A 21 -5.14 -17.39 13.40
CA CYS A 21 -4.66 -18.78 13.37
C CYS A 21 -3.24 -18.93 13.94
N TYR A 22 -2.37 -17.93 13.81
CA TYR A 22 -1.05 -17.94 14.46
C TYR A 22 -1.16 -18.07 15.99
N PHE A 23 -2.08 -17.34 16.63
CA PHE A 23 -2.30 -17.46 18.07
C PHE A 23 -2.92 -18.80 18.45
N ILE A 24 -3.81 -19.34 17.61
CA ILE A 24 -4.38 -20.67 17.80
C ILE A 24 -3.27 -21.74 17.71
N SER A 25 -2.37 -21.63 16.73
CA SER A 25 -1.22 -22.54 16.56
C SER A 25 -0.34 -22.56 17.82
N LYS A 26 -0.01 -21.39 18.38
CA LYS A 26 0.75 -21.27 19.63
C LYS A 26 0.11 -22.02 20.80
N VAL A 27 -1.22 -22.07 20.87
CA VAL A 27 -1.94 -22.80 21.92
C VAL A 27 -1.86 -24.31 21.67
N ILE A 28 -2.03 -24.76 20.42
CA ILE A 28 -1.97 -26.17 20.03
C ILE A 28 -0.56 -26.74 20.28
N GLU A 29 0.48 -26.05 19.82
CA GLU A 29 1.90 -26.41 20.00
C GLU A 29 2.27 -26.54 21.49
N LYS A 30 1.64 -25.76 22.37
CA LYS A 30 1.91 -25.82 23.82
C LYS A 30 1.29 -27.06 24.50
N HIS A 31 0.24 -27.63 23.93
CA HIS A 31 -0.54 -28.71 24.57
C HIS A 31 -0.32 -30.08 23.93
N LEU A 32 0.42 -30.17 22.82
CA LEU A 32 0.64 -31.42 22.09
C LEU A 32 2.14 -31.78 21.98
N PRO A 33 2.49 -33.07 21.96
CA PRO A 33 3.86 -33.52 21.70
C PRO A 33 4.32 -33.20 20.28
N GLU A 34 5.63 -33.04 20.09
CA GLU A 34 6.27 -32.85 18.77
C GLU A 34 5.83 -33.95 17.78
N GLY A 35 5.40 -33.53 16.60
CA GLY A 35 4.94 -34.39 15.50
C GLY A 35 3.42 -34.60 15.46
N ILE A 36 2.77 -34.74 16.62
CA ILE A 36 1.29 -34.79 16.70
C ILE A 36 0.70 -33.39 16.54
N ASP A 37 1.38 -32.38 17.08
CA ASP A 37 1.07 -30.97 16.95
C ASP A 37 0.93 -30.52 15.48
N VAL A 38 1.78 -31.01 14.57
CA VAL A 38 1.71 -30.69 13.13
C VAL A 38 0.46 -31.26 12.48
N ILE A 39 0.15 -32.53 12.73
CA ILE A 39 -1.00 -33.22 12.10
C ILE A 39 -2.32 -32.68 12.64
N VAL A 40 -2.44 -32.61 13.97
CA VAL A 40 -3.64 -32.12 14.65
C VAL A 40 -3.79 -30.61 14.43
N GLY A 41 -2.68 -29.88 14.45
CA GLY A 41 -2.63 -28.45 14.13
C GLY A 41 -3.16 -28.17 12.74
N ALA A 42 -2.70 -28.90 11.71
CA ALA A 42 -3.21 -28.72 10.34
C ALA A 42 -4.72 -29.02 10.24
N LEU A 43 -5.20 -30.09 10.89
CA LEU A 43 -6.61 -30.48 10.92
C LEU A 43 -7.52 -29.45 11.59
N ILE A 44 -7.04 -28.76 12.63
CA ILE A 44 -7.81 -27.75 13.36
C ILE A 44 -7.66 -26.36 12.72
N LEU A 45 -6.46 -25.99 12.29
CA LEU A 45 -6.17 -24.67 11.73
C LEU A 45 -6.85 -24.45 10.39
N ALA A 46 -6.95 -25.46 9.52
CA ALA A 46 -7.62 -25.33 8.23
C ALA A 46 -9.11 -24.92 8.35
N PRO A 47 -9.97 -25.62 9.12
CA PRO A 47 -11.37 -25.21 9.31
C PRO A 47 -11.48 -23.90 10.09
N CYS A 48 -10.62 -23.66 11.10
CA CYS A 48 -10.60 -22.38 11.82
C CYS A 48 -10.31 -21.21 10.87
N ALA A 49 -9.30 -21.33 10.01
CA ALA A 49 -8.92 -20.30 9.05
C ALA A 49 -10.08 -19.99 8.09
N TYR A 50 -10.79 -21.02 7.61
CA TYR A 50 -11.96 -20.84 6.77
C TYR A 50 -13.08 -20.07 7.49
N ILE A 51 -13.43 -20.47 8.72
CA ILE A 51 -14.49 -19.82 9.49
C ILE A 51 -14.13 -18.35 9.76
N ILE A 52 -12.90 -18.08 10.18
CA ILE A 52 -12.43 -16.72 10.47
C ILE A 52 -12.41 -15.86 9.20
N ALA A 53 -11.93 -16.40 8.08
CA ALA A 53 -11.92 -15.69 6.80
C ALA A 53 -13.35 -15.39 6.33
N HIS A 54 -14.27 -16.34 6.47
CA HIS A 54 -15.67 -16.16 6.10
C HIS A 54 -16.37 -15.12 7.00
N ALA A 55 -16.13 -15.18 8.31
CA ALA A 55 -16.69 -14.22 9.27
C ALA A 55 -16.14 -12.80 9.10
N SER A 56 -14.87 -12.66 8.72
CA SER A 56 -14.25 -11.35 8.45
C SER A 56 -14.57 -10.78 7.06
N GLY A 57 -15.04 -11.63 6.14
CA GLY A 57 -15.39 -11.27 4.77
C GLY A 57 -16.28 -10.02 4.64
N PRO A 58 -17.44 -9.91 5.33
CA PRO A 58 -18.32 -8.76 5.21
C PRO A 58 -17.68 -7.43 5.63
N VAL A 59 -16.85 -7.46 6.69
CA VAL A 59 -16.15 -6.27 7.19
C VAL A 59 -15.09 -5.84 6.18
N VAL A 60 -14.28 -6.79 5.70
CA VAL A 60 -13.25 -6.56 4.68
C VAL A 60 -13.88 -6.02 3.39
N GLY A 61 -14.96 -6.66 2.92
CA GLY A 61 -15.68 -6.26 1.72
C GLY A 61 -16.23 -4.83 1.82
N SER A 62 -16.79 -4.45 2.97
CA SER A 62 -17.28 -3.08 3.20
C SER A 62 -16.16 -2.04 3.12
N ILE A 63 -14.99 -2.34 3.70
CA ILE A 63 -13.82 -1.45 3.62
C ILE A 63 -13.32 -1.34 2.18
N MET A 64 -13.24 -2.47 1.46
CA MET A 64 -12.83 -2.48 0.05
C MET A 64 -13.81 -1.69 -0.83
N ALA A 65 -15.12 -1.78 -0.56
CA ALA A 65 -16.14 -1.00 -1.27
C ALA A 65 -15.97 0.51 -1.03
N ILE A 66 -15.68 0.93 0.20
CA ILE A 66 -15.41 2.35 0.52
C ILE A 66 -14.19 2.84 -0.26
N ILE A 67 -13.09 2.09 -0.25
CA ILE A 67 -11.86 2.45 -0.97
C ILE A 67 -12.12 2.48 -2.48
N GLY A 68 -12.81 1.47 -3.01
CA GLY A 68 -13.18 1.41 -4.43
C GLY A 68 -14.03 2.61 -4.84
N SER A 69 -15.03 2.97 -4.03
CA SER A 69 -15.89 4.13 -4.29
C SER A 69 -15.11 5.46 -4.28
N ALA A 70 -14.12 5.60 -3.40
CA ALA A 70 -13.25 6.78 -3.37
C ALA A 70 -12.39 6.88 -4.64
N ILE A 71 -11.87 5.75 -5.12
CA ILE A 71 -11.09 5.67 -6.36
C ILE A 71 -11.95 6.00 -7.58
N THR A 72 -13.11 5.34 -7.72
CA THR A 72 -14.05 5.60 -8.83
C THR A 72 -14.64 7.01 -8.77
N GLY A 73 -14.83 7.56 -7.58
CA GLY A 73 -15.18 8.96 -7.39
C GLY A 73 -14.09 9.89 -7.91
N ALA A 74 -12.82 9.61 -7.61
CA ALA A 74 -11.69 10.38 -8.11
C ALA A 74 -11.56 10.30 -9.64
N THR A 75 -11.91 9.17 -10.27
CA THR A 75 -11.86 9.04 -11.74
C THR A 75 -12.92 9.86 -12.48
N SER A 76 -13.98 10.27 -11.78
CA SER A 76 -15.06 11.09 -12.35
C SER A 76 -14.75 12.59 -12.27
N ALA A 77 -13.65 12.98 -11.61
CA ALA A 77 -13.24 14.37 -11.48
C ALA A 77 -12.52 14.88 -12.74
N SER A 78 -12.19 16.19 -12.76
CA SER A 78 -11.37 16.75 -13.83
C SER A 78 -9.98 16.09 -13.86
N PRO A 79 -9.29 16.04 -15.02
CA PRO A 79 -8.06 15.25 -15.18
C PRO A 79 -6.99 15.52 -14.12
N TYR A 80 -6.74 16.78 -13.76
CA TYR A 80 -5.75 17.12 -12.73
C TYR A 80 -6.21 16.78 -11.31
N VAL A 81 -7.50 16.94 -10.99
CA VAL A 81 -8.04 16.54 -9.69
C VAL A 81 -8.00 15.01 -9.55
N MET A 82 -8.34 14.30 -10.63
CA MET A 82 -8.16 12.85 -10.74
C MET A 82 -6.69 12.49 -10.53
N GLY A 83 -5.75 13.12 -11.25
CA GLY A 83 -4.31 12.89 -11.10
C GLY A 83 -3.83 13.00 -9.65
N PHE A 84 -4.21 14.08 -8.98
CA PHE A 84 -3.85 14.31 -7.59
C PHE A 84 -4.47 13.28 -6.63
N LEU A 85 -5.81 13.10 -6.68
CA LEU A 85 -6.51 12.22 -5.75
C LEU A 85 -6.24 10.75 -6.03
N LEU A 86 -6.38 10.31 -7.28
CA LEU A 86 -6.14 8.93 -7.68
C LEU A 86 -4.67 8.55 -7.46
N GLY A 87 -3.74 9.41 -7.85
CA GLY A 87 -2.31 9.16 -7.63
C GLY A 87 -1.97 9.00 -6.14
N GLY A 88 -2.49 9.89 -5.29
CA GLY A 88 -2.28 9.81 -3.85
C GLY A 88 -2.92 8.58 -3.21
N LEU A 89 -4.19 8.29 -3.55
CA LEU A 89 -4.93 7.14 -3.01
C LEU A 89 -4.30 5.81 -3.46
N ILE A 90 -3.99 5.66 -4.75
CA ILE A 90 -3.37 4.42 -5.26
C ILE A 90 -2.00 4.23 -4.63
N LYS A 91 -1.18 5.29 -4.50
CA LYS A 91 0.15 5.13 -3.90
C LYS A 91 0.07 4.75 -2.43
N MET A 92 -0.88 5.31 -1.69
CA MET A 92 -1.18 4.90 -0.32
C MET A 92 -1.50 3.42 -0.23
N ILE A 93 -2.40 2.95 -1.10
CA ILE A 93 -2.83 1.55 -1.15
C ILE A 93 -1.64 0.65 -1.53
N CYS A 94 -0.85 1.05 -2.53
CA CYS A 94 0.37 0.35 -2.95
C CYS A 94 1.37 0.13 -1.82
N THR A 95 1.49 1.10 -0.91
CA THR A 95 2.38 0.96 0.26
C THR A 95 1.70 0.23 1.43
N SER A 96 0.37 0.23 1.49
CA SER A 96 -0.39 -0.48 2.52
C SER A 96 -0.39 -2.00 2.30
N PRO A 97 -0.81 -2.83 3.28
CA PRO A 97 -1.01 -4.26 3.07
C PRO A 97 -2.17 -4.61 2.12
N LEU A 98 -2.83 -3.60 1.53
CA LEU A 98 -3.85 -3.77 0.50
C LEU A 98 -3.18 -3.85 -0.87
N SER A 99 -3.38 -4.95 -1.60
CA SER A 99 -2.82 -5.08 -2.94
C SER A 99 -3.47 -4.07 -3.90
N SER A 100 -2.74 -3.00 -4.21
CA SER A 100 -3.13 -2.01 -5.21
C SER A 100 -3.34 -2.63 -6.61
N MET A 101 -2.50 -3.60 -6.98
CA MET A 101 -2.67 -4.36 -8.22
C MET A 101 -4.01 -5.10 -8.27
N ALA A 102 -4.36 -5.85 -7.22
CA ALA A 102 -5.63 -6.55 -7.18
C ALA A 102 -6.81 -5.56 -7.21
N LEU A 103 -6.69 -4.44 -6.50
CA LEU A 103 -7.75 -3.43 -6.44
C LEU A 103 -7.98 -2.75 -7.79
N THR A 104 -6.93 -2.32 -8.49
CA THR A 104 -7.09 -1.67 -9.80
C THR A 104 -7.60 -2.64 -10.87
N ALA A 105 -7.26 -3.93 -10.76
CA ALA A 105 -7.84 -4.98 -11.60
C ALA A 105 -9.33 -5.20 -11.32
N ILE A 106 -9.75 -5.29 -10.06
CA ILE A 106 -11.17 -5.45 -9.67
C ILE A 106 -11.99 -4.24 -10.11
N LEU A 107 -11.44 -3.02 -9.98
CA LEU A 107 -12.09 -1.79 -10.41
C LEU A 107 -12.08 -1.60 -11.95
N GLY A 108 -11.34 -2.44 -12.68
CA GLY A 108 -11.23 -2.33 -14.14
C GLY A 108 -10.62 -1.02 -14.61
N LEU A 109 -9.66 -0.46 -13.86
CA LEU A 109 -9.00 0.78 -14.27
C LEU A 109 -8.20 0.55 -15.56
N THR A 110 -8.50 1.33 -16.58
CA THR A 110 -7.79 1.39 -17.87
C THR A 110 -7.53 2.85 -18.25
N GLY A 111 -6.91 3.09 -19.40
CA GLY A 111 -6.72 4.44 -19.90
C GLY A 111 -5.81 5.32 -19.02
N LEU A 112 -6.15 6.61 -18.98
CA LEU A 112 -5.46 7.60 -18.16
C LEU A 112 -5.50 7.30 -16.63
N PRO A 113 -6.63 6.88 -16.02
CA PRO A 113 -6.67 6.47 -14.62
C PRO A 113 -5.61 5.42 -14.24
N MET A 114 -5.43 4.40 -15.08
CA MET A 114 -4.46 3.34 -14.83
C MET A 114 -3.03 3.81 -15.09
N GLY A 115 -2.83 4.72 -16.06
CA GLY A 115 -1.54 5.40 -16.26
C GLY A 115 -1.12 6.26 -15.06
N ILE A 116 -2.07 7.00 -14.46
CA ILE A 116 -1.88 7.73 -13.21
C ILE A 116 -1.46 6.77 -12.09
N ALA A 117 -2.20 5.68 -11.91
CA ALA A 117 -1.91 4.65 -10.91
C ALA A 117 -0.49 4.08 -11.07
N ALA A 118 -0.09 3.77 -12.31
CA ALA A 118 1.23 3.24 -12.64
C ALA A 118 2.36 4.24 -12.29
N ILE A 119 2.30 5.46 -12.83
CA ILE A 119 3.33 6.49 -12.63
C ILE A 119 3.37 6.97 -11.17
N ALA A 120 2.22 7.03 -10.49
CA ALA A 120 2.18 7.35 -9.06
C ALA A 120 2.88 6.29 -8.22
N CYS A 121 2.73 5.00 -8.54
CA CYS A 121 3.43 3.92 -7.85
C CYS A 121 4.95 3.99 -8.03
N VAL A 122 5.41 4.29 -9.26
CA VAL A 122 6.84 4.48 -9.59
C VAL A 122 7.42 5.69 -8.85
N GLY A 123 6.82 6.87 -9.01
CA GLY A 123 7.31 8.09 -8.36
C GLY A 123 7.29 7.98 -6.83
N GLY A 124 6.22 7.41 -6.27
CA GLY A 124 6.11 7.18 -4.84
C GLY A 124 7.08 6.13 -4.28
N SER A 125 7.68 5.27 -5.11
CA SER A 125 8.78 4.42 -4.64
C SER A 125 10.01 5.23 -4.23
N PHE A 126 10.30 6.33 -4.92
CA PHE A 126 11.36 7.24 -4.49
C PHE A 126 10.98 7.97 -3.19
N THR A 127 9.69 8.30 -2.99
CA THR A 127 9.19 8.79 -1.71
C THR A 127 9.49 7.80 -0.57
N ASN A 128 9.19 6.51 -0.78
CA ASN A 128 9.51 5.45 0.19
C ASN A 128 11.00 5.37 0.51
N GLY A 129 11.85 5.43 -0.53
CA GLY A 129 13.31 5.38 -0.36
C GLY A 129 13.86 6.53 0.49
N ILE A 130 13.47 7.77 0.18
CA ILE A 130 13.88 8.95 0.96
C ILE A 130 13.34 8.89 2.38
N LEU A 131 12.07 8.53 2.54
CA LEU A 131 11.42 8.47 3.83
C LEU A 131 12.09 7.46 4.75
N MET A 132 12.30 6.21 4.30
CA MET A 132 12.92 5.18 5.12
C MET A 132 14.35 5.55 5.50
N LYS A 133 15.11 6.11 4.56
CA LYS A 133 16.48 6.56 4.84
C LYS A 133 16.53 7.69 5.88
N ARG A 134 15.66 8.70 5.76
CA ARG A 134 15.70 9.88 6.65
C ARG A 134 15.11 9.61 8.03
N LEU A 135 14.06 8.80 8.11
CA LEU A 135 13.46 8.38 9.39
C LEU A 135 14.19 7.18 10.02
N LYS A 136 15.28 6.69 9.40
CA LYS A 136 16.06 5.52 9.85
C LYS A 136 15.17 4.29 10.08
N LEU A 137 14.20 4.09 9.20
CA LEU A 137 13.33 2.93 9.24
C LEU A 137 14.03 1.80 8.50
N GLY A 138 14.70 0.91 9.21
CA GLY A 138 15.39 -0.26 8.64
C GLY A 138 16.71 0.02 7.92
N ASP A 139 17.38 -1.07 7.53
CA ASP A 139 18.70 -1.04 6.89
C ASP A 139 18.61 -0.79 5.39
N ARG A 140 19.76 -0.56 4.74
CA ARG A 140 19.85 -0.26 3.29
C ARG A 140 19.11 -1.29 2.41
N ASN A 141 19.15 -2.56 2.78
CA ASN A 141 18.46 -3.63 2.04
C ASN A 141 16.93 -3.49 2.13
N LYS A 142 16.42 -3.12 3.31
CA LYS A 142 14.98 -2.91 3.54
C LYS A 142 14.48 -1.64 2.84
N VAL A 143 15.32 -0.61 2.78
CA VAL A 143 15.05 0.59 1.98
C VAL A 143 14.89 0.23 0.50
N ILE A 144 15.79 -0.57 -0.06
CA ILE A 144 15.67 -0.99 -1.47
C ILE A 144 14.44 -1.90 -1.67
N ALA A 145 14.20 -2.82 -0.74
CA ALA A 145 13.05 -3.73 -0.80
C ALA A 145 11.72 -2.97 -0.86
N ILE A 146 11.50 -1.96 0.00
CA ILE A 146 10.26 -1.17 -0.02
C ILE A 146 10.09 -0.35 -1.30
N MET A 147 11.20 0.03 -1.96
CA MET A 147 11.15 0.82 -3.19
C MET A 147 10.70 -0.05 -4.36
N LEU A 148 11.13 -1.32 -4.38
CA LEU A 148 10.77 -2.27 -5.42
C LEU A 148 9.38 -2.85 -5.21
N GLU A 149 9.09 -3.28 -3.98
CA GLU A 149 7.82 -3.89 -3.62
C GLU A 149 7.49 -3.56 -2.16
N PRO A 150 6.68 -2.51 -1.91
CA PRO A 150 6.37 -2.07 -0.55
C PRO A 150 5.78 -3.15 0.33
N LEU A 151 5.03 -4.10 -0.26
CA LEU A 151 4.39 -5.20 0.47
C LEU A 151 5.41 -6.12 1.16
N THR A 152 6.65 -6.20 0.66
CA THR A 152 7.71 -7.00 1.28
C THR A 152 8.13 -6.49 2.66
N GLN A 153 7.86 -5.22 2.98
CA GLN A 153 8.18 -4.57 4.26
C GLN A 153 6.90 -4.12 4.99
N ALA A 154 5.82 -4.90 4.86
CA ALA A 154 4.53 -4.58 5.48
C ALA A 154 4.63 -4.42 7.02
N ASP A 155 5.57 -5.10 7.67
CA ASP A 155 5.84 -4.98 9.11
C ASP A 155 6.32 -3.56 9.49
N ILE A 156 7.27 -3.01 8.73
CA ILE A 156 7.81 -1.66 8.94
C ILE A 156 6.77 -0.61 8.59
N VAL A 157 6.04 -0.84 7.49
CA VAL A 157 4.98 0.06 7.04
C VAL A 157 3.90 0.17 8.11
N THR A 158 3.39 -0.96 8.59
CA THR A 158 2.29 -1.00 9.55
C THR A 158 2.68 -0.34 10.88
N ARG A 159 3.92 -0.55 11.35
CA ARG A 159 4.43 0.09 12.57
C ARG A 159 4.57 1.61 12.46
N ASN A 160 4.73 2.14 11.24
CA ASN A 160 4.95 3.57 10.98
C ASN A 160 3.86 4.16 10.06
N ALA A 161 2.66 3.57 10.09
CA ALA A 161 1.60 3.81 9.11
C ALA A 161 1.36 5.30 8.85
N PHE A 162 1.12 6.10 9.90
CA PHE A 162 0.84 7.53 9.74
C PHE A 162 1.94 8.30 8.98
N LYS A 163 3.22 8.04 9.29
CA LYS A 163 4.35 8.73 8.68
C LYS A 163 4.51 8.33 7.21
N ILE A 164 4.39 7.04 6.94
CA ILE A 164 4.55 6.46 5.61
C ILE A 164 3.40 6.87 4.71
N TYR A 165 2.17 6.68 5.17
CA TYR A 165 0.98 6.98 4.40
C TYR A 165 0.90 8.46 4.02
N SER A 166 1.01 9.38 4.98
CA SER A 166 0.97 10.83 4.66
C SER A 166 1.98 11.24 3.59
N CYS A 167 3.23 10.77 3.66
CA CYS A 167 4.24 11.08 2.65
C CYS A 167 3.91 10.44 1.29
N ASN A 168 3.46 9.18 1.29
CA ASN A 168 3.10 8.45 0.08
C ASN A 168 1.90 9.05 -0.65
N PHE A 169 0.92 9.57 0.09
CA PHE A 169 -0.21 10.28 -0.50
C PHE A 169 0.30 11.47 -1.33
N PHE A 170 1.10 12.35 -0.74
CA PHE A 170 1.60 13.53 -1.46
C PHE A 170 2.59 13.16 -2.57
N GLY A 171 3.46 12.17 -2.35
CA GLY A 171 4.35 11.65 -3.38
C GLY A 171 3.58 11.13 -4.59
N GLY A 172 2.59 10.26 -4.35
CA GLY A 172 1.72 9.71 -5.40
C GLY A 172 0.86 10.79 -6.06
N ALA A 173 0.35 11.76 -5.31
CA ALA A 173 -0.48 12.83 -5.84
C ALA A 173 0.28 13.73 -6.82
N LEU A 174 1.50 14.14 -6.46
CA LEU A 174 2.36 14.93 -7.35
C LEU A 174 2.80 14.13 -8.58
N SER A 175 3.17 12.85 -8.40
CA SER A 175 3.47 11.96 -9.52
C SER A 175 2.26 11.70 -10.43
N GLY A 176 1.05 11.66 -9.87
CA GLY A 176 -0.18 11.53 -10.64
C GLY A 176 -0.50 12.76 -11.49
N LEU A 177 -0.19 13.97 -11.01
CA LEU A 177 -0.26 15.19 -11.82
C LEU A 177 0.71 15.14 -13.01
N VAL A 178 1.91 14.60 -12.81
CA VAL A 178 2.88 14.38 -13.90
C VAL A 178 2.31 13.41 -14.93
N ALA A 179 1.69 12.31 -14.50
CA ALA A 179 1.06 11.34 -15.39
C ALA A 179 -0.04 11.96 -16.26
N VAL A 180 -0.84 12.88 -15.68
CA VAL A 180 -1.86 13.66 -16.41
C VAL A 180 -1.21 14.61 -17.41
N TYR A 181 -0.15 15.33 -17.01
CA TYR A 181 0.55 16.26 -17.89
C TYR A 181 1.12 15.59 -19.14
N PHE A 182 1.73 14.42 -18.98
CA PHE A 182 2.25 13.61 -20.09
C PHE A 182 1.19 12.72 -20.76
N ASN A 183 -0.06 12.77 -20.29
CA ASN A 183 -1.19 11.96 -20.76
C ASN A 183 -0.85 10.46 -20.88
N ILE A 184 -0.25 9.89 -19.83
CA ILE A 184 0.16 8.48 -19.82
C ILE A 184 -1.07 7.58 -19.77
N ILE A 185 -1.21 6.72 -20.77
CA ILE A 185 -2.30 5.74 -20.90
C ILE A 185 -1.81 4.36 -20.50
N ASN A 186 -2.66 3.54 -19.88
CA ASN A 186 -2.33 2.15 -19.58
C ASN A 186 -3.59 1.28 -19.62
N ASP A 187 -3.69 0.38 -20.60
CA ASP A 187 -4.83 -0.51 -20.77
C ASP A 187 -4.57 -1.92 -20.21
N ALA A 188 -3.57 -2.06 -19.34
CA ALA A 188 -3.34 -3.27 -18.54
C ALA A 188 -3.76 -3.04 -17.07
N PRO A 189 -5.01 -3.35 -16.70
CA PRO A 189 -5.46 -3.31 -15.32
C PRO A 189 -4.56 -4.14 -14.40
N GLY A 190 -4.43 -3.70 -13.16
CA GLY A 190 -3.64 -4.43 -12.17
C GLY A 190 -2.13 -4.19 -12.23
N THR A 191 -1.67 -3.22 -13.02
CA THR A 191 -0.24 -2.87 -13.12
C THR A 191 0.18 -1.74 -12.17
N ALA A 192 -0.55 -1.54 -11.08
CA ALA A 192 -0.37 -0.43 -10.13
C ALA A 192 0.71 -0.74 -9.07
N ALA A 193 1.92 -1.08 -9.47
CA ALA A 193 3.04 -1.35 -8.56
C ALA A 193 4.34 -0.77 -9.13
N PRO A 194 5.44 -0.65 -8.36
CA PRO A 194 6.63 0.05 -8.83
C PRO A 194 7.26 -0.55 -10.10
N ILE A 195 7.38 -1.88 -10.16
CA ILE A 195 7.97 -2.56 -11.32
C ILE A 195 6.94 -2.67 -12.47
N PRO A 196 5.72 -3.22 -12.27
CA PRO A 196 4.72 -3.27 -13.33
C PRO A 196 4.30 -1.90 -13.85
N GLY A 197 4.21 -0.91 -12.97
CA GLY A 197 3.84 0.47 -13.31
C GLY A 197 4.94 1.22 -14.03
N LEU A 198 6.19 0.78 -13.93
CA LEU A 198 7.27 1.27 -14.79
C LEU A 198 7.15 0.66 -16.20
N LEU A 199 6.87 -0.64 -16.29
CA LEU A 199 6.94 -1.38 -17.54
C LEU A 199 5.68 -1.27 -18.41
N ALA A 200 4.49 -1.37 -17.80
CA ALA A 200 3.22 -1.42 -18.54
C ALA A 200 2.96 -0.18 -19.41
N PRO A 201 3.26 1.06 -18.98
CA PRO A 201 3.06 2.24 -19.83
C PRO A 201 3.85 2.21 -21.14
N PHE A 202 5.00 1.53 -21.22
CA PHE A 202 5.78 1.43 -22.46
C PHE A 202 5.06 0.64 -23.56
N ALA A 203 4.07 -0.19 -23.21
CA ALA A 203 3.27 -0.92 -24.19
C ALA A 203 2.22 -0.04 -24.90
N PHE A 204 1.86 1.10 -24.29
CA PHE A 204 0.72 1.92 -24.72
C PHE A 204 1.09 3.37 -25.08
N ASN A 205 2.34 3.80 -24.84
CA ASN A 205 2.81 5.16 -25.07
C ASN A 205 4.20 5.16 -25.69
N GLU A 206 4.60 6.28 -26.28
CA GLU A 206 5.98 6.47 -26.76
C GLU A 206 6.99 6.41 -25.62
N ALA A 207 8.10 5.70 -25.85
CA ALA A 207 9.13 5.45 -24.83
C ALA A 207 9.75 6.74 -24.27
N SER A 208 9.90 7.78 -25.09
CA SER A 208 10.38 9.11 -24.68
C SER A 208 9.44 9.75 -23.66
N THR A 209 8.13 9.74 -23.92
CA THR A 209 7.10 10.31 -23.05
C THR A 209 7.04 9.58 -21.71
N VAL A 210 7.09 8.24 -21.73
CA VAL A 210 7.12 7.43 -20.50
C VAL A 210 8.37 7.73 -19.68
N LEU A 211 9.54 7.79 -20.32
CA LEU A 211 10.79 8.09 -19.63
C LEU A 211 10.76 9.48 -18.98
N MET A 212 10.28 10.49 -19.69
CA MET A 212 10.12 11.85 -19.15
C MET A 212 9.13 11.89 -17.98
N ALA A 213 8.00 11.20 -18.09
CA ALA A 213 7.01 11.10 -17.03
C ALA A 213 7.60 10.41 -15.79
N VAL A 214 8.35 9.32 -15.96
CA VAL A 214 9.02 8.60 -14.86
C VAL A 214 10.06 9.49 -14.19
N LEU A 215 10.90 10.20 -14.95
CA LEU A 215 11.90 11.10 -14.41
C LEU A 215 11.25 12.24 -13.60
N ALA A 216 10.25 12.92 -14.17
CA ALA A 216 9.53 13.99 -13.50
C ALA A 216 8.77 13.48 -12.25
N ALA A 217 8.14 12.31 -12.34
CA ALA A 217 7.47 11.68 -11.21
C ALA A 217 8.44 11.28 -10.10
N SER A 218 9.65 10.84 -10.45
CA SER A 218 10.71 10.50 -9.50
C SER A 218 11.21 11.73 -8.75
N ILE A 219 11.40 12.86 -9.46
CA ILE A 219 11.76 14.14 -8.84
C ILE A 219 10.67 14.59 -7.87
N CYS A 220 9.40 14.52 -8.28
CA CYS A 220 8.25 14.83 -7.40
C CYS A 220 8.23 13.93 -6.17
N GLY A 221 8.48 12.62 -6.36
CA GLY A 221 8.51 11.64 -5.28
C GLY A 221 9.64 11.89 -4.27
N ILE A 222 10.84 12.24 -4.76
CA ILE A 222 11.99 12.62 -3.91
C ILE A 222 11.67 13.89 -3.11
N ALA A 223 11.13 14.91 -3.77
CA ALA A 223 10.75 16.17 -3.14
C ALA A 223 9.70 15.96 -2.04
N ALA A 224 8.63 15.22 -2.34
CA ALA A 224 7.59 14.86 -1.37
C ALA A 224 8.15 14.06 -0.19
N GLY A 225 9.02 13.08 -0.46
CA GLY A 225 9.68 12.29 0.59
C GLY A 225 10.58 13.15 1.48
N TYR A 226 11.30 14.12 0.91
CA TYR A 226 12.17 15.02 1.66
C TYR A 226 11.37 16.00 2.53
N VAL A 227 10.33 16.62 1.98
CA VAL A 227 9.46 17.54 2.71
C VAL A 227 8.70 16.80 3.80
N GLY A 228 8.07 15.67 3.46
CA GLY A 228 7.30 14.85 4.39
C GLY A 228 8.14 14.32 5.55
N SER A 229 9.33 13.77 5.27
CA SER A 229 10.24 13.33 6.34
C SER A 229 10.70 14.49 7.24
N SER A 230 10.95 15.68 6.69
CA SER A 230 11.33 16.85 7.48
C SER A 230 10.22 17.31 8.44
N ILE A 231 8.97 17.27 7.99
CA ILE A 231 7.81 17.59 8.83
C ILE A 231 7.70 16.59 9.98
N HIS A 232 7.80 15.28 9.69
CA HIS A 232 7.70 14.24 10.70
C HIS A 232 8.84 14.31 11.73
N LEU A 233 10.07 14.58 11.30
CA LEU A 233 11.20 14.78 12.22
C LEU A 233 10.95 15.95 13.19
N LYS A 234 10.45 17.09 12.68
CA LYS A 234 10.09 18.24 13.53
C LYS A 234 8.93 17.96 14.47
N LEU A 235 7.96 17.16 14.05
CA LEU A 235 6.83 16.75 14.89
C LEU A 235 7.29 15.80 16.00
N ASP A 236 8.20 14.87 15.70
CA ASP A 236 8.80 13.97 16.69
C ASP A 236 9.61 14.77 17.72
N GLU A 237 10.41 15.75 17.28
CA GLU A 237 11.17 16.65 18.15
C GLU A 237 10.26 17.46 19.08
N LYS A 238 9.19 18.07 18.54
CA LYS A 238 8.20 18.78 19.36
C LYS A 238 7.50 17.88 20.37
N ARG A 239 7.19 16.63 20.00
CA ARG A 239 6.60 15.65 20.92
C ARG A 239 7.58 15.27 22.02
N ALA A 240 8.84 15.01 21.68
CA ALA A 240 9.89 14.71 22.65
C ALA A 240 10.08 15.85 23.66
N ASN A 241 10.14 17.10 23.19
CA ASN A 241 10.26 18.29 24.04
C ASN A 241 9.04 18.50 24.96
N LYS A 242 7.84 18.14 24.50
CA LYS A 242 6.64 18.20 25.32
C LYS A 242 6.63 17.11 26.40
N LEU A 243 7.17 15.92 26.12
CA LEU A 243 7.30 14.85 27.11
C LEU A 243 8.40 15.13 28.14
N SER A 244 9.53 15.71 27.73
CA SER A 244 10.61 16.07 28.65
C SER A 244 10.29 17.28 29.55
N GLY A 245 9.32 18.12 29.14
CA GLY A 245 8.77 19.21 29.94
C GLY A 245 7.69 18.78 30.96
N VAL A 246 7.29 17.50 31.00
CA VAL A 246 6.38 16.95 32.01
C VAL A 246 7.23 16.23 33.05
N THR A 247 7.43 16.87 34.21
CA THR A 247 8.07 16.25 35.37
C THR A 247 7.31 14.96 35.74
N PRO A 248 7.98 13.83 35.99
CA PRO A 248 7.28 12.64 36.46
C PRO A 248 6.63 12.96 37.82
N VAL A 249 5.32 12.77 37.92
CA VAL A 249 4.63 12.78 39.21
C VAL A 249 5.14 11.56 39.98
N THR A 250 5.99 11.81 40.98
CA THR A 250 6.39 10.82 41.97
C THR A 250 5.16 10.40 42.76
N THR A 251 4.74 9.14 42.61
CA THR A 251 3.91 8.40 43.57
C THR A 251 4.59 7.10 43.89
#